data_AF-A0A6A6HI98-F1
#
_entry.id   AF-A0A6A6HI98-F1
#
_cell.length_a   1.000
_cell.length_b   1.000
_cell.length_c   1.000
_cell.angle_alpha   90.00
_cell.angle_beta   90.00
_cell.angle_gamma   90.00
#
_symmetry.space_group_name_H-M   'P 1'
#
loop_
_entity.id
_entity.type
_entity.pdbx_description
1 polymer ?
#
loop_
_entity_poly.entity_id
_entity_poly.type
_entity_poly.pdbx_seq_one_letter_code
_entity_poly.pdbx_strand_id
1 'polypeptide(L)'
;MAINCQQSIPLPSPRRRSSIQSSPIIYLITLLKSHVEDIMTIEITSDADLPKCLNTPSKQTTQARRLAHLHSGIAAKKARGPRPQGFFSRTAIVTLQNGEDVVIQFRPEPLDLEPFQVARRVLGAVVPDVEVIQNTELECEGIWVYWMTCIPGKTWLDGARGKVSQTRITTVRSLGRILSRGYINDNSELVVNHKLYPHLELLLASEDTQISQFHGIARDLRGQLDQLKHLPLFIAHFDLNDVNIMVDSDCKVSGIVDWELSTPLPFGMGFCRVHTLAGEFSEKKFHMPPEFEDAERGFWQEIWDEIPENVRSQVNPEAVQIAVTLGTLLDAFQLDEGKIGPYNPVVVEALPKFLTYRIPLIRGSGSPPYLE
;
A
#
# COMPACT_ATOMS: atom_id res chain seq x y z
N MET A 1 -28.39 34.45 -64.41
CA MET A 1 -27.73 35.20 -63.32
C MET A 1 -28.40 34.80 -62.01
N ALA A 2 -27.62 34.59 -60.96
CA ALA A 2 -27.96 34.00 -59.64
C ALA A 2 -28.00 32.46 -59.59
N ILE A 3 -26.85 31.88 -59.20
CA ILE A 3 -26.72 30.51 -58.69
C ILE A 3 -26.82 30.62 -57.17
N ASN A 4 -27.76 29.88 -56.58
CA ASN A 4 -28.03 29.84 -55.15
C ASN A 4 -27.57 28.47 -54.62
N CYS A 5 -26.44 28.43 -53.91
CA CYS A 5 -25.93 27.24 -53.23
C CYS A 5 -26.35 27.28 -51.75
N GLN A 6 -27.34 26.47 -51.39
CA GLN A 6 -27.57 26.07 -50.00
C GLN A 6 -26.53 24.99 -49.64
N GLN A 7 -25.61 25.32 -48.73
CA GLN A 7 -24.73 24.33 -48.09
C GLN A 7 -25.42 23.79 -46.83
N SER A 8 -25.54 22.46 -46.81
CA SER A 8 -26.03 21.63 -45.73
C SER A 8 -25.02 21.56 -44.58
N ILE A 9 -25.51 21.80 -43.36
CA ILE A 9 -24.77 21.65 -42.11
C ILE A 9 -24.69 20.15 -41.76
N PRO A 10 -23.51 19.56 -41.52
CA PRO A 10 -23.42 18.19 -41.02
C PRO A 10 -23.71 18.16 -39.52
N LEU A 11 -24.61 17.25 -39.12
CA LEU A 11 -24.88 16.90 -37.72
C LEU A 11 -23.61 16.36 -37.03
N PRO A 12 -23.38 16.69 -35.74
CA PRO A 12 -22.22 16.20 -35.01
C PRO A 12 -22.33 14.69 -34.77
N SER A 13 -21.25 13.99 -35.08
CA SER A 13 -21.05 12.57 -34.82
C SER A 13 -21.13 12.24 -33.32
N PRO A 14 -21.61 11.03 -32.97
CA PRO A 14 -21.79 10.66 -31.57
C PRO A 14 -20.44 10.56 -30.87
N ARG A 15 -20.28 11.36 -29.80
CA ARG A 15 -19.14 11.33 -28.88
C ARG A 15 -18.88 9.89 -28.42
N ARG A 16 -17.70 9.36 -28.77
CA ARG A 16 -17.16 8.13 -28.19
C ARG A 16 -17.18 8.29 -26.67
N ARG A 17 -17.96 7.45 -25.98
CA ARG A 17 -17.88 7.28 -24.53
C ARG A 17 -16.47 6.79 -24.23
N SER A 18 -15.67 7.63 -23.58
CA SER A 18 -14.45 7.19 -22.90
C SER A 18 -14.86 6.18 -21.84
N SER A 19 -14.57 4.91 -22.08
CA SER A 19 -14.65 3.88 -21.06
C SER A 19 -13.72 4.29 -19.92
N ILE A 20 -14.28 4.58 -18.76
CA ILE A 20 -13.53 4.63 -17.51
C ILE A 20 -13.05 3.19 -17.29
N GLN A 21 -11.81 2.92 -17.69
CA GLN A 21 -11.11 1.70 -17.35
C GLN A 21 -10.90 1.70 -15.84
N SER A 22 -11.51 0.71 -15.19
CA SER A 22 -11.30 0.40 -13.79
C SER A 22 -9.80 0.21 -13.51
N SER A 23 -9.33 0.74 -12.38
CA SER A 23 -7.94 0.61 -11.94
C SER A 23 -7.49 -0.87 -11.99
N PRO A 24 -6.26 -1.18 -12.45
CA PRO A 24 -5.73 -2.55 -12.50
C PRO A 24 -5.74 -3.28 -11.15
N ILE A 25 -5.97 -2.56 -10.04
CA ILE A 25 -6.16 -3.10 -8.69
C ILE A 25 -7.42 -3.97 -8.58
N ILE A 26 -8.49 -3.70 -9.34
CA ILE A 26 -9.69 -4.58 -9.36
C ILE A 26 -9.36 -5.94 -10.00
N TYR A 27 -8.36 -5.99 -10.88
CA TYR A 27 -7.87 -7.24 -11.47
C TYR A 27 -6.98 -8.04 -10.51
N LEU A 28 -6.35 -7.38 -9.52
CA LEU A 28 -5.42 -7.99 -8.57
C LEU A 28 -6.07 -9.08 -7.70
N ILE A 29 -7.38 -8.98 -7.45
CA ILE A 29 -8.09 -9.83 -6.49
C ILE A 29 -8.81 -11.01 -7.18
N THR A 30 -9.02 -10.95 -8.50
CA THR A 30 -9.80 -11.98 -9.22
C THR A 30 -8.96 -13.22 -9.61
N LEU A 31 -7.65 -13.24 -9.37
CA LEU A 31 -6.72 -14.23 -9.94
C LEU A 31 -6.09 -15.21 -8.93
N LEU A 32 -6.65 -15.33 -7.72
CA LEU A 32 -6.20 -16.29 -6.71
C LEU A 32 -7.11 -17.53 -6.71
N LYS A 33 -6.72 -18.56 -7.46
CA LYS A 33 -7.36 -19.89 -7.39
C LYS A 33 -6.33 -21.01 -7.28
N SER A 34 -6.53 -21.78 -6.21
CA SER A 34 -6.28 -23.20 -5.98
C SER A 34 -5.02 -23.65 -5.22
N HIS A 35 -5.31 -24.12 -4.00
CA HIS A 35 -4.78 -25.28 -3.26
C HIS A 35 -3.35 -25.22 -2.72
N VAL A 36 -3.23 -25.04 -1.39
CA VAL A 36 -2.63 -25.99 -0.41
C VAL A 36 -3.22 -25.66 0.98
N GLU A 37 -3.44 -26.68 1.81
CA GLU A 37 -3.76 -26.57 3.24
C GLU A 37 -2.60 -25.91 4.00
N ASP A 38 -2.75 -24.64 4.32
CA ASP A 38 -2.06 -23.86 5.36
C ASP A 38 -3.05 -22.79 5.80
N ILE A 39 -2.89 -22.21 6.99
CA ILE A 39 -3.79 -21.23 7.64
C ILE A 39 -4.43 -20.31 6.58
N MET A 40 -5.61 -20.71 6.08
CA MET A 40 -6.21 -20.04 4.94
C MET A 40 -6.82 -18.77 5.48
N THR A 41 -6.20 -17.64 5.16
CA THR A 41 -6.78 -16.33 5.44
C THR A 41 -8.21 -16.31 4.91
N ILE A 42 -9.17 -16.04 5.79
CA ILE A 42 -10.59 -16.18 5.48
C ILE A 42 -11.05 -14.94 4.73
N GLU A 43 -11.28 -15.12 3.44
CA GLU A 43 -11.86 -14.09 2.57
C GLU A 43 -13.39 -14.05 2.69
N ILE A 44 -13.93 -12.83 2.77
CA ILE A 44 -15.35 -12.53 2.72
C ILE A 44 -15.68 -12.04 1.31
N THR A 45 -15.96 -12.97 0.40
CA THR A 45 -16.32 -12.69 -0.99
C THR A 45 -17.77 -12.21 -1.14
N SER A 46 -18.62 -12.54 -0.18
CA SER A 46 -20.04 -12.19 -0.11
C SER A 46 -20.42 -11.88 1.33
N ASP A 47 -21.37 -10.96 1.55
CA ASP A 47 -21.92 -10.76 2.90
C ASP A 47 -22.56 -12.05 3.48
N ALA A 48 -22.96 -12.99 2.62
CA ALA A 48 -23.48 -14.29 3.04
C ALA A 48 -22.43 -15.17 3.74
N ASP A 49 -21.13 -14.87 3.60
CA ASP A 49 -20.03 -15.59 4.24
C ASP A 49 -19.94 -15.25 5.75
N LEU A 50 -20.62 -14.19 6.19
CA LEU A 50 -20.70 -13.79 7.59
C LEU A 50 -21.87 -14.44 8.34
N PRO A 51 -21.81 -14.53 9.69
CA PRO A 51 -22.91 -15.05 10.49
C PRO A 51 -24.19 -14.25 10.29
N LYS A 52 -25.34 -14.86 10.63
CA LYS A 52 -26.66 -14.27 10.40
C LYS A 52 -26.84 -12.89 11.04
N CYS A 53 -26.10 -12.57 12.09
CA CYS A 53 -26.11 -11.27 12.75
C CYS A 53 -25.40 -10.16 11.96
N LEU A 54 -24.59 -10.49 10.94
CA LEU A 54 -23.79 -9.57 10.13
C LEU A 54 -23.92 -9.79 8.61
N ASN A 55 -24.71 -10.75 8.16
CA ASN A 55 -24.76 -11.16 6.75
C ASN A 55 -25.47 -10.19 5.78
N THR A 56 -25.72 -8.95 6.19
CA THR A 56 -26.21 -7.89 5.31
C THR A 56 -25.62 -6.54 5.72
N PRO A 57 -25.50 -5.55 4.80
CA PRO A 57 -24.95 -4.23 5.14
C PRO A 57 -25.76 -3.49 6.22
N SER A 58 -27.09 -3.69 6.25
CA SER A 58 -27.96 -3.09 7.27
C SER A 58 -27.68 -3.66 8.66
N LYS A 59 -27.42 -4.96 8.76
CA LYS A 59 -27.06 -5.61 10.02
C LYS A 59 -25.67 -5.18 10.49
N GLN A 60 -24.69 -5.14 9.59
CA GLN A 60 -23.33 -4.65 9.88
C GLN A 60 -23.35 -3.22 10.41
N THR A 61 -24.05 -2.31 9.73
CA THR A 61 -24.16 -0.91 10.16
C THR A 61 -24.93 -0.75 11.47
N THR A 62 -25.98 -1.54 11.71
CA THR A 62 -26.71 -1.55 12.98
C THR A 62 -25.81 -2.00 14.13
N GLN A 63 -25.08 -3.11 13.94
CA GLN A 63 -24.16 -3.65 14.95
C GLN A 63 -22.98 -2.69 15.20
N ALA A 64 -22.40 -2.11 14.14
CA ALA A 64 -21.31 -1.14 14.26
C ALA A 64 -21.72 0.09 15.08
N ARG A 65 -22.92 0.63 14.86
CA ARG A 65 -23.45 1.76 15.65
C ARG A 65 -23.60 1.41 17.12
N ARG A 66 -24.11 0.21 17.43
CA ARG A 66 -24.23 -0.30 18.80
C ARG A 66 -22.85 -0.40 19.47
N LEU A 67 -21.90 -1.03 18.80
CA LEU A 67 -20.55 -1.26 19.33
C LEU A 67 -19.77 0.03 19.51
N ALA A 68 -19.83 0.95 18.53
CA ALA A 68 -19.22 2.28 18.65
C ALA A 68 -19.77 3.05 19.86
N HIS A 69 -21.07 2.98 20.11
CA HIS A 69 -21.68 3.60 21.28
C HIS A 69 -21.23 2.95 22.59
N LEU A 70 -21.21 1.63 22.67
CA LEU A 70 -20.77 0.89 23.86
C LEU A 70 -19.30 1.18 24.20
N HIS A 71 -18.45 1.29 23.18
CA HIS A 71 -17.02 1.53 23.35
C HIS A 71 -16.70 2.99 23.72
N SER A 72 -17.29 3.96 23.01
CA SER A 72 -16.97 5.39 23.20
C SER A 72 -17.84 6.11 24.24
N GLY A 73 -18.99 5.52 24.63
CA GLY A 73 -20.02 6.20 25.40
C GLY A 73 -20.82 7.25 24.62
N ILE A 74 -20.50 7.49 23.34
CA ILE A 74 -21.14 8.53 22.51
C ILE A 74 -22.12 7.87 21.54
N ALA A 75 -23.35 8.38 21.48
CA ALA A 75 -24.36 7.81 20.58
C ALA A 75 -23.95 7.94 19.10
N ALA A 76 -24.28 6.94 18.29
CA ALA A 76 -24.01 6.95 16.86
C ALA A 76 -25.11 7.67 16.06
N LYS A 77 -24.72 8.68 15.28
CA LYS A 77 -25.61 9.46 14.40
C LYS A 77 -25.95 8.70 13.10
N LYS A 78 -24.93 8.14 12.43
CA LYS A 78 -25.08 7.37 11.18
C LYS A 78 -23.91 6.41 11.01
N ALA A 79 -24.04 5.44 10.11
CA ALA A 79 -22.95 4.56 9.70
C ALA A 79 -22.99 4.31 8.19
N ARG A 80 -21.83 4.03 7.61
CA ARG A 80 -21.63 3.73 6.18
C ARG A 80 -20.48 2.75 6.00
N GLY A 81 -20.48 1.96 4.93
CA GLY A 81 -19.28 1.22 4.52
C GLY A 81 -18.25 2.15 3.84
N PRO A 82 -16.95 1.84 3.89
CA PRO A 82 -15.96 2.48 3.03
C PRO A 82 -16.21 2.09 1.57
N ARG A 83 -15.53 2.79 0.65
CA ARG A 83 -15.54 2.46 -0.78
C ARG A 83 -14.09 2.54 -1.27
N PRO A 84 -13.49 1.44 -1.75
CA PRO A 84 -14.04 0.07 -1.80
C PRO A 84 -14.16 -0.59 -0.40
N GLN A 85 -14.78 -1.77 -0.35
CA GLN A 85 -14.71 -2.66 0.81
C GLN A 85 -13.65 -3.74 0.58
N GLY A 86 -12.90 -4.08 1.64
CA GLY A 86 -11.88 -5.12 1.60
C GLY A 86 -12.45 -6.53 1.71
N PHE A 87 -11.61 -7.52 1.47
CA PHE A 87 -12.00 -8.94 1.44
C PHE A 87 -11.79 -9.63 2.79
N PHE A 88 -10.82 -9.20 3.61
CA PHE A 88 -10.54 -9.82 4.92
C PHE A 88 -11.39 -9.28 6.08
N SER A 89 -12.28 -8.33 5.79
CA SER A 89 -13.15 -7.74 6.80
C SER A 89 -14.40 -7.10 6.20
N ARG A 90 -15.40 -6.87 7.06
CA ARG A 90 -16.43 -5.86 6.80
C ARG A 90 -16.21 -4.69 7.73
N THR A 91 -16.18 -3.50 7.14
CA THR A 91 -15.78 -2.26 7.79
C THR A 91 -16.93 -1.28 7.74
N ALA A 92 -17.23 -0.66 8.87
CA ALA A 92 -18.22 0.41 8.97
C ALA A 92 -17.57 1.66 9.54
N ILE A 93 -17.73 2.79 8.85
CA ILE A 93 -17.41 4.12 9.37
C ILE A 93 -18.66 4.65 10.06
N VAL A 94 -18.57 4.86 11.37
CA VAL A 94 -19.64 5.35 12.23
C VAL A 94 -19.39 6.81 12.57
N THR A 95 -20.32 7.68 12.20
CA THR A 95 -20.31 9.08 12.65
C THR A 95 -21.02 9.18 14.00
N LEU A 96 -20.32 9.64 15.02
CA LEU A 96 -20.82 9.86 16.37
C LEU A 96 -21.59 11.20 16.47
N GLN A 97 -22.36 11.41 17.54
CA GLN A 97 -23.14 12.65 17.74
C GLN A 97 -22.27 13.90 17.91
N ASN A 98 -21.04 13.76 18.40
CA ASN A 98 -20.06 14.85 18.48
C ASN A 98 -19.44 15.21 17.10
N GLY A 99 -19.77 14.47 16.04
CA GLY A 99 -19.28 14.71 14.69
C GLY A 99 -18.03 13.93 14.29
N GLU A 100 -17.41 13.20 15.23
CA GLU A 100 -16.25 12.35 14.95
C GLU A 100 -16.66 11.10 14.15
N ASP A 101 -15.80 10.69 13.22
CA ASP A 101 -15.91 9.41 12.54
C ASP A 101 -14.98 8.39 13.22
N VAL A 102 -15.50 7.20 13.49
CA VAL A 102 -14.73 6.03 13.97
C VAL A 102 -14.94 4.85 13.05
N VAL A 103 -14.01 3.92 13.04
CA VAL A 103 -14.09 2.70 12.23
C VAL A 103 -14.40 1.52 13.14
N ILE A 104 -15.38 0.70 12.75
CA ILE A 104 -15.65 -0.61 13.34
C ILE A 104 -15.37 -1.65 12.27
N GLN A 105 -14.46 -2.58 12.55
CA GLN A 105 -14.11 -3.67 11.65
C GLN A 105 -14.55 -5.00 12.24
N PHE A 106 -15.25 -5.81 11.44
CA PHE A 106 -15.64 -7.18 11.73
C PHE A 106 -14.74 -8.10 10.93
N ARG A 107 -14.03 -9.00 11.61
CA ARG A 107 -13.09 -9.94 10.98
C ARG A 107 -13.45 -11.38 11.31
N PRO A 108 -13.31 -12.30 10.36
CA PRO A 108 -13.46 -13.74 10.58
C PRO A 108 -12.20 -14.37 11.20
N GLU A 109 -11.16 -13.57 11.47
CA GLU A 109 -9.91 -13.98 12.10
C GLU A 109 -9.36 -12.85 12.98
N PRO A 110 -8.56 -13.18 14.03
CA PRO A 110 -7.88 -12.18 14.82
C PRO A 110 -6.89 -11.34 13.98
N LEU A 111 -6.88 -10.04 14.23
CA LEU A 111 -5.89 -9.09 13.74
C LEU A 111 -4.69 -9.01 14.69
N ASP A 112 -3.49 -9.13 14.15
CA ASP A 112 -2.28 -8.72 14.86
C ASP A 112 -2.22 -7.20 14.95
N LEU A 113 -2.16 -6.68 16.18
CA LEU A 113 -2.14 -5.25 16.47
C LEU A 113 -0.72 -4.69 16.54
N GLU A 114 0.31 -5.53 16.64
CA GLU A 114 1.69 -5.08 16.79
C GLU A 114 2.13 -4.16 15.64
N PRO A 115 1.87 -4.48 14.36
CA PRO A 115 2.27 -3.62 13.24
C PRO A 115 1.69 -2.20 13.33
N PHE A 116 0.41 -2.07 13.74
CA PHE A 116 -0.24 -0.78 13.95
C PHE A 116 0.42 -0.01 15.09
N GLN A 117 0.69 -0.68 16.21
CA GLN A 117 1.30 -0.07 17.39
C GLN A 117 2.73 0.41 17.11
N VAL A 118 3.54 -0.41 16.42
CA VAL A 118 4.90 -0.04 16.02
C VAL A 118 4.87 1.14 15.07
N ALA A 119 4.03 1.10 14.02
CA ALA A 119 3.92 2.19 13.06
C ALA A 119 3.44 3.49 13.72
N ARG A 120 2.40 3.43 14.56
CA ARG A 120 1.85 4.60 15.27
C ARG A 120 2.85 5.20 16.27
N ARG A 121 3.69 4.39 16.91
CA ARG A 121 4.73 4.88 17.83
C ARG A 121 5.71 5.84 17.15
N VAL A 122 6.08 5.57 15.90
CA VAL A 122 7.09 6.37 15.16
C VAL A 122 6.45 7.39 14.22
N LEU A 123 5.29 7.08 13.62
CA LEU A 123 4.61 7.97 12.66
C LEU A 123 3.54 8.87 13.32
N GLY A 124 3.08 8.52 14.52
CA GLY A 124 2.04 9.24 15.26
C GLY A 124 0.64 9.06 14.68
N ALA A 125 -0.19 10.11 14.79
CA ALA A 125 -1.62 10.07 14.48
C ALA A 125 -1.98 9.86 12.99
N VAL A 126 -0.99 9.76 12.10
CA VAL A 126 -1.17 9.42 10.69
C VAL A 126 -1.43 7.92 10.46
N VAL A 127 -1.23 7.10 11.50
CA VAL A 127 -1.56 5.67 11.55
C VAL A 127 -2.78 5.50 12.44
N PRO A 128 -3.79 4.69 12.08
CA PRO A 128 -4.93 4.44 12.95
C PRO A 128 -4.51 3.92 14.33
N ASP A 129 -5.15 4.43 15.38
CA ASP A 129 -5.21 3.67 16.64
C ASP A 129 -6.12 2.48 16.46
N VAL A 130 -5.83 1.37 17.15
CA VAL A 130 -6.60 0.12 17.02
C VAL A 130 -6.79 -0.52 18.38
N GLU A 131 -8.04 -0.83 18.70
CA GLU A 131 -8.43 -1.48 19.95
C GLU A 131 -9.37 -2.65 19.68
N VAL A 132 -9.23 -3.72 20.46
CA VAL A 132 -10.17 -4.85 20.43
C VAL A 132 -11.44 -4.45 21.17
N ILE A 133 -12.60 -4.66 20.56
CA ILE A 133 -13.89 -4.62 21.25
C ILE A 133 -14.25 -6.05 21.65
N GLN A 134 -14.14 -6.35 22.95
CA GLN A 134 -14.57 -7.65 23.49
C GLN A 134 -16.08 -7.81 23.30
N ASN A 135 -16.48 -8.89 22.62
CA ASN A 135 -17.89 -9.19 22.38
C ASN A 135 -18.10 -10.70 22.29
N THR A 136 -18.41 -11.32 23.43
CA THR A 136 -18.58 -12.78 23.53
C THR A 136 -19.62 -13.35 22.56
N GLU A 137 -20.68 -12.60 22.25
CA GLU A 137 -21.71 -13.05 21.29
C GLU A 137 -21.13 -13.18 19.87
N LEU A 138 -20.37 -12.19 19.40
CA LEU A 138 -19.72 -12.22 18.10
C LEU A 138 -18.51 -13.15 18.06
N GLU A 139 -17.74 -13.23 19.14
CA GLU A 139 -16.62 -14.18 19.28
C GLU A 139 -17.10 -15.63 19.20
N CYS A 140 -18.25 -15.96 19.81
CA CYS A 140 -18.89 -17.27 19.68
C CYS A 140 -19.35 -17.59 18.24
N GLU A 141 -19.60 -16.57 17.43
CA GLU A 141 -19.92 -16.69 15.99
C GLU A 141 -18.65 -16.63 15.11
N GLY A 142 -17.45 -16.66 15.71
CA GLY A 142 -16.18 -16.60 15.00
C GLY A 142 -15.86 -15.22 14.43
N ILE A 143 -16.33 -14.15 15.06
CA ILE A 143 -16.10 -12.77 14.62
C ILE A 143 -15.36 -11.97 15.68
N TRP A 144 -14.22 -11.42 15.28
CA TRP A 144 -13.44 -10.46 16.05
C TRP A 144 -13.79 -9.05 15.64
N VAL A 145 -13.87 -8.16 16.63
CA VAL A 145 -14.30 -6.77 16.43
C VAL A 145 -13.20 -5.83 16.85
N TYR A 146 -12.90 -4.88 15.97
CA TYR A 146 -11.91 -3.84 16.20
C TYR A 146 -12.54 -2.46 16.08
N TRP A 147 -12.18 -1.60 17.02
CA TRP A 147 -12.37 -0.16 16.91
C TRP A 147 -11.09 0.47 16.35
N MET A 148 -11.22 1.47 15.48
CA MET A 148 -10.08 2.24 15.00
C MET A 148 -10.43 3.73 14.87
N THR A 149 -9.44 4.60 15.07
CA THR A 149 -9.57 6.01 14.69
C THR A 149 -9.74 6.14 13.18
N CYS A 150 -10.71 6.94 12.72
CA CYS A 150 -10.86 7.19 11.29
C CYS A 150 -9.85 8.25 10.84
N ILE A 151 -8.94 7.87 9.93
CA ILE A 151 -8.04 8.83 9.29
C ILE A 151 -8.87 9.80 8.42
N PRO A 152 -8.71 11.13 8.59
CA PRO A 152 -9.49 12.10 7.85
C PRO A 152 -9.10 12.12 6.36
N GLY A 153 -10.02 12.56 5.52
CA GLY A 153 -9.78 12.72 4.08
C GLY A 153 -10.42 11.62 3.23
N LYS A 154 -9.82 11.36 2.07
CA LYS A 154 -10.23 10.30 1.12
C LYS A 154 -9.02 9.44 0.79
N THR A 155 -9.24 8.24 0.27
CA THR A 155 -8.16 7.49 -0.38
C THR A 155 -7.56 8.34 -1.51
N TRP A 156 -6.28 8.16 -1.82
CA TRP A 156 -5.63 8.90 -2.89
C TRP A 156 -6.33 8.64 -4.24
N LEU A 157 -6.74 7.40 -4.49
CA LEU A 157 -7.55 7.01 -5.65
C LEU A 157 -8.79 7.90 -5.84
N ASP A 158 -9.52 8.20 -4.75
CA ASP A 158 -10.72 9.04 -4.81
C ASP A 158 -10.42 10.54 -4.72
N GLY A 159 -9.42 10.94 -3.93
CA GLY A 159 -9.00 12.33 -3.76
C GLY A 159 -8.41 12.93 -5.02
N ALA A 160 -7.65 12.13 -5.78
CA ALA A 160 -7.00 12.54 -7.02
C ALA A 160 -7.85 12.31 -8.28
N ARG A 161 -9.09 11.84 -8.16
CA ARG A 161 -9.94 11.51 -9.31
C ARG A 161 -10.05 12.69 -10.29
N GLY A 162 -9.59 12.48 -11.52
CA GLY A 162 -9.56 13.49 -12.59
C GLY A 162 -8.44 14.53 -12.47
N LYS A 163 -7.50 14.36 -11.53
CA LYS A 163 -6.37 15.27 -11.26
C LYS A 163 -5.06 14.54 -10.88
N VAL A 164 -4.96 13.23 -11.15
CA VAL A 164 -3.82 12.40 -10.69
C VAL A 164 -2.48 13.00 -11.08
N SER A 165 -2.31 13.42 -12.33
CA SER A 165 -1.04 14.02 -12.78
C SER A 165 -0.69 15.32 -12.05
N GLN A 166 -1.68 16.13 -11.69
CA GLN A 166 -1.46 17.38 -10.96
C GLN A 166 -1.15 17.14 -9.47
N THR A 167 -1.66 16.05 -8.89
CA THR A 167 -1.57 15.81 -7.45
C THR A 167 -0.43 14.88 -7.08
N ARG A 168 0.09 14.08 -8.02
CA ARG A 168 1.14 13.08 -7.79
C ARG A 168 2.36 13.64 -7.05
N ILE A 169 2.92 14.75 -7.53
CA ILE A 169 4.08 15.38 -6.89
C ILE A 169 3.76 15.74 -5.43
N THR A 170 2.61 16.37 -5.18
CA THR A 170 2.18 16.78 -3.83
C THR A 170 1.99 15.57 -2.92
N THR A 171 1.26 14.55 -3.37
CA THR A 171 1.00 13.35 -2.57
C THR A 171 2.28 12.60 -2.26
N VAL A 172 3.08 12.30 -3.27
CA VAL A 172 4.29 11.48 -3.14
C VAL A 172 5.37 12.20 -2.32
N ARG A 173 5.52 13.53 -2.47
CA ARG A 173 6.37 14.34 -1.59
C ARG A 173 5.88 14.30 -0.13
N SER A 174 4.59 14.55 0.08
CA SER A 174 3.99 14.52 1.42
C SER A 174 4.10 13.14 2.09
N LEU A 175 4.04 12.07 1.30
CA LEU A 175 4.24 10.69 1.76
C LEU A 175 5.68 10.48 2.24
N GLY A 176 6.67 10.94 1.46
CA GLY A 176 8.08 10.89 1.85
C GLY A 176 8.32 11.58 3.19
N ARG A 177 7.73 12.77 3.40
CA ARG A 177 7.80 13.48 4.68
C ARG A 177 7.23 12.67 5.83
N ILE A 178 6.09 12.01 5.66
CA ILE A 178 5.52 11.18 6.73
C ILE A 178 6.43 10.00 7.05
N LEU A 179 6.89 9.28 6.03
CA LEU A 179 7.69 8.06 6.17
C LEU A 179 9.12 8.32 6.66
N SER A 180 9.65 9.53 6.48
CA SER A 180 10.94 9.97 7.05
C SER A 180 11.02 9.77 8.57
N ARG A 181 9.88 9.89 9.25
CA ARG A 181 9.74 9.71 10.71
C ARG A 181 9.70 8.25 11.13
N GLY A 182 9.70 7.32 10.16
CA GLY A 182 9.57 5.89 10.37
C GLY A 182 10.78 5.22 11.02
N TYR A 183 11.80 5.97 11.40
CA TYR A 183 12.99 5.45 12.06
C TYR A 183 12.65 4.74 13.37
N ILE A 184 13.13 3.52 13.50
CA ILE A 184 13.08 2.71 14.72
C ILE A 184 14.49 2.66 15.27
N ASN A 185 14.66 3.04 16.55
CA ASN A 185 15.95 3.07 17.25
C ASN A 185 16.48 1.66 17.55
N ASP A 186 16.74 0.91 16.50
CA ASP A 186 17.27 -0.45 16.46
C ASP A 186 18.10 -0.64 15.16
N ASN A 187 18.74 -1.79 15.01
CA ASN A 187 19.53 -2.15 13.84
C ASN A 187 18.81 -3.20 12.98
N SER A 188 19.33 -3.39 11.76
CA SER A 188 18.72 -4.28 10.77
C SER A 188 19.18 -5.74 10.84
N GLU A 189 20.08 -6.10 11.75
CA GLU A 189 20.75 -7.40 11.76
C GLU A 189 19.79 -8.57 11.86
N LEU A 190 18.83 -8.50 12.79
CA LEU A 190 17.86 -9.58 12.99
C LEU A 190 16.97 -9.77 11.76
N VAL A 191 16.48 -8.68 11.15
CA VAL A 191 15.65 -8.74 9.93
C VAL A 191 16.46 -9.32 8.77
N VAL A 192 17.72 -8.92 8.60
CA VAL A 192 18.59 -9.46 7.57
C VAL A 192 18.77 -10.97 7.75
N ASN A 193 19.14 -11.42 8.95
CA ASN A 193 19.45 -12.82 9.24
C ASN A 193 18.21 -13.74 9.17
N HIS A 194 17.08 -13.31 9.75
CA HIS A 194 15.91 -14.18 9.94
C HIS A 194 14.84 -14.03 8.86
N LYS A 195 14.86 -12.95 8.07
CA LYS A 195 13.87 -12.69 7.03
C LYS A 195 14.48 -12.61 5.64
N LEU A 196 15.48 -11.74 5.46
CA LEU A 196 15.98 -11.43 4.11
C LEU A 196 16.82 -12.56 3.50
N TYR A 197 17.70 -13.18 4.29
CA TYR A 197 18.43 -14.37 3.84
C TYR A 197 17.48 -15.50 3.43
N PRO A 198 16.55 -15.98 4.28
CA PRO A 198 15.60 -17.02 3.90
C PRO A 198 14.77 -16.68 2.65
N HIS A 199 14.29 -15.44 2.51
CA HIS A 199 13.52 -15.02 1.35
C HIS A 199 14.32 -15.09 0.04
N LEU A 200 15.61 -14.69 0.06
CA LEU A 200 16.48 -14.84 -1.11
C LEU A 200 16.79 -16.31 -1.42
N GLU A 201 17.06 -17.13 -0.41
CA GLU A 201 17.29 -18.58 -0.61
C GLU A 201 16.06 -19.24 -1.24
N LEU A 202 14.87 -18.82 -0.82
CA LEU A 202 13.62 -19.31 -1.38
C LEU A 202 13.48 -18.93 -2.87
N LEU A 203 13.76 -17.67 -3.24
CA LEU A 203 13.79 -17.28 -4.65
C LEU A 203 14.82 -18.08 -5.45
N LEU A 204 16.02 -18.28 -4.90
CA LEU A 204 17.12 -19.01 -5.54
C LEU A 204 16.84 -20.51 -5.70
N ALA A 205 16.01 -21.08 -4.83
CA ALA A 205 15.57 -22.47 -4.90
C ALA A 205 14.40 -22.69 -5.87
N SER A 206 13.77 -21.61 -6.37
CA SER A 206 12.61 -21.72 -7.25
C SER A 206 12.99 -22.23 -8.64
N GLU A 207 12.21 -23.20 -9.14
CA GLU A 207 12.31 -23.70 -10.52
C GLU A 207 11.37 -22.95 -11.47
N ASP A 208 10.56 -21.99 -10.98
CA ASP A 208 9.69 -21.18 -11.83
C ASP A 208 10.52 -20.33 -12.79
N THR A 209 10.30 -20.49 -14.09
CA THR A 209 10.98 -19.71 -15.15
C THR A 209 10.81 -18.19 -15.00
N GLN A 210 9.68 -17.73 -14.45
CA GLN A 210 9.45 -16.31 -14.21
C GLN A 210 10.30 -15.76 -13.06
N ILE A 211 10.73 -16.62 -12.14
CA ILE A 211 11.55 -16.25 -10.98
C ILE A 211 13.03 -16.48 -11.28
N SER A 212 13.35 -17.64 -11.87
CA SER A 212 14.73 -18.08 -12.11
C SER A 212 15.53 -17.18 -13.05
N GLN A 213 14.86 -16.43 -13.93
CA GLN A 213 15.50 -15.37 -14.72
C GLN A 213 16.18 -14.29 -13.85
N PHE A 214 15.78 -14.13 -12.59
CA PHE A 214 16.36 -13.18 -11.62
C PHE A 214 17.41 -13.80 -10.70
N HIS A 215 17.77 -15.10 -10.84
CA HIS A 215 18.75 -15.76 -9.97
C HIS A 215 20.13 -15.10 -9.96
N GLY A 216 20.55 -14.49 -11.08
CA GLY A 216 21.80 -13.73 -11.11
C GLY A 216 21.78 -12.58 -10.11
N ILE A 217 20.75 -11.74 -10.21
CA ILE A 217 20.55 -10.58 -9.34
C ILE A 217 20.35 -11.02 -7.89
N ALA A 218 19.56 -12.07 -7.65
CA ALA A 218 19.35 -12.61 -6.30
C ALA A 218 20.67 -13.09 -5.65
N ARG A 219 21.56 -13.75 -6.41
CA ARG A 219 22.89 -14.15 -5.91
C ARG A 219 23.77 -12.94 -5.58
N ASP A 220 23.76 -11.94 -6.44
CA ASP A 220 24.55 -10.72 -6.24
C ASP A 220 24.06 -9.93 -5.01
N LEU A 221 22.75 -9.82 -4.82
CA LEU A 221 22.15 -9.19 -3.64
C LEU A 221 22.45 -9.98 -2.36
N ARG A 222 22.35 -11.31 -2.42
CA ARG A 222 22.70 -12.20 -1.30
C ARG A 222 24.14 -11.99 -0.84
N GLY A 223 25.08 -11.84 -1.77
CA GLY A 223 26.49 -11.57 -1.48
C GLY A 223 26.74 -10.20 -0.81
N GLN A 224 25.74 -9.32 -0.82
CA GLN A 224 25.82 -7.95 -0.29
C GLN A 224 24.94 -7.73 0.96
N LEU A 225 24.16 -8.74 1.39
CA LEU A 225 23.19 -8.61 2.49
C LEU A 225 23.78 -8.11 3.81
N ASP A 226 25.02 -8.51 4.13
CA ASP A 226 25.68 -8.07 5.37
C ASP A 226 25.84 -6.54 5.45
N GLN A 227 25.93 -5.84 4.32
CA GLN A 227 25.98 -4.38 4.29
C GLN A 227 24.69 -3.75 4.83
N LEU A 228 23.56 -4.46 4.72
CA LEU A 228 22.26 -3.96 5.17
C LEU A 228 22.10 -4.04 6.68
N LYS A 229 22.88 -4.88 7.39
CA LYS A 229 22.80 -5.04 8.86
C LYS A 229 23.08 -3.72 9.60
N HIS A 230 23.91 -2.88 9.00
CA HIS A 230 24.30 -1.58 9.54
C HIS A 230 23.34 -0.45 9.16
N LEU A 231 22.36 -0.70 8.30
CA LEU A 231 21.35 0.31 8.00
C LEU A 231 20.40 0.48 9.19
N PRO A 232 19.93 1.72 9.43
CA PRO A 232 18.90 1.96 10.41
C PRO A 232 17.61 1.22 10.03
N LEU A 233 16.89 0.76 11.03
CA LEU A 233 15.62 0.09 10.83
C LEU A 233 14.49 1.12 10.66
N PHE A 234 13.62 0.90 9.69
CA PHE A 234 12.48 1.77 9.39
C PHE A 234 11.19 0.96 9.32
N ILE A 235 10.09 1.51 9.81
CA ILE A 235 8.79 0.90 9.57
C ILE A 235 8.48 0.92 8.07
N ALA A 236 8.22 -0.25 7.49
CA ALA A 236 7.87 -0.40 6.09
C ALA A 236 6.42 -0.89 5.97
N HIS A 237 5.64 -0.16 5.19
CA HIS A 237 4.27 -0.55 4.89
C HIS A 237 4.26 -1.69 3.88
N PHE A 238 3.55 -2.79 4.18
CA PHE A 238 3.53 -3.97 3.31
C PHE A 238 2.79 -3.73 2.00
N ASP A 239 1.61 -3.10 2.05
CA ASP A 239 0.78 -2.87 0.86
C ASP A 239 0.57 -1.39 0.53
N LEU A 240 1.64 -0.61 0.35
CA LEU A 240 1.51 0.82 0.07
C LEU A 240 1.01 1.06 -1.37
N ASN A 241 -0.19 1.63 -1.52
CA ASN A 241 -0.83 1.92 -2.80
C ASN A 241 -1.86 3.07 -2.66
N ASP A 242 -2.52 3.44 -3.76
CA ASP A 242 -3.45 4.59 -3.81
C ASP A 242 -4.77 4.39 -3.05
N VAL A 243 -5.10 3.16 -2.63
CA VAL A 243 -6.27 2.89 -1.77
C VAL A 243 -5.93 2.90 -0.28
N ASN A 244 -4.66 2.68 0.08
CA ASN A 244 -4.17 2.68 1.47
C ASN A 244 -3.57 4.02 1.91
N ILE A 245 -3.36 4.96 0.97
CA ILE A 245 -2.92 6.32 1.26
C ILE A 245 -4.15 7.24 1.38
N MET A 246 -4.29 7.92 2.52
CA MET A 246 -5.34 8.92 2.75
C MET A 246 -4.81 10.31 2.46
N VAL A 247 -5.61 11.14 1.80
CA VAL A 247 -5.26 12.51 1.41
C VAL A 247 -6.33 13.53 1.80
N ASP A 248 -5.88 14.74 2.10
CA ASP A 248 -6.74 15.90 2.37
C ASP A 248 -7.23 16.59 1.08
N SER A 249 -7.87 17.76 1.22
CA SER A 249 -8.37 18.53 0.07
C SER A 249 -7.28 19.08 -0.85
N ASP A 250 -6.05 19.23 -0.34
CA ASP A 250 -4.89 19.71 -1.09
C ASP A 250 -4.07 18.54 -1.68
N CYS A 251 -4.55 17.31 -1.52
CA CYS A 251 -3.84 16.08 -1.87
C CYS A 251 -2.52 15.90 -1.12
N LYS A 252 -2.39 16.47 0.09
CA LYS A 252 -1.34 16.07 1.02
C LYS A 252 -1.78 14.82 1.76
N VAL A 253 -0.84 13.97 2.12
CA VAL A 253 -1.14 12.74 2.84
C VAL A 253 -1.59 13.11 4.26
N SER A 254 -2.80 12.68 4.61
CA SER A 254 -3.40 12.84 5.95
C SER A 254 -3.17 11.62 6.83
N GLY A 255 -2.93 10.45 6.22
CA GLY A 255 -2.53 9.23 6.92
C GLY A 255 -2.42 8.03 6.01
N ILE A 256 -2.05 6.89 6.60
CA ILE A 256 -1.84 5.61 5.92
C ILE A 256 -2.59 4.55 6.72
N VAL A 257 -3.37 3.72 6.04
CA VAL A 257 -4.19 2.66 6.65
C VAL A 257 -3.70 1.29 6.20
N ASP A 258 -4.23 0.23 6.83
CA ASP A 258 -3.96 -1.17 6.46
C ASP A 258 -2.53 -1.67 6.76
N TRP A 259 -2.12 -1.51 8.02
CA TRP A 259 -0.78 -1.85 8.49
C TRP A 259 -0.58 -3.32 8.85
N GLU A 260 -1.58 -4.19 8.71
CA GLU A 260 -1.63 -5.52 9.34
C GLU A 260 -0.48 -6.47 8.98
N LEU A 261 0.09 -6.35 7.77
CA LEU A 261 1.24 -7.15 7.33
C LEU A 261 2.57 -6.38 7.36
N SER A 262 2.55 -5.15 7.86
CA SER A 262 3.69 -4.24 7.83
C SER A 262 4.75 -4.62 8.85
N THR A 263 6.00 -4.34 8.53
CA THR A 263 7.13 -4.82 9.33
C THR A 263 8.30 -3.83 9.25
N PRO A 264 9.11 -3.72 10.30
CA PRO A 264 10.37 -3.00 10.20
C PRO A 264 11.31 -3.64 9.16
N LEU A 265 11.93 -2.83 8.30
CA LEU A 265 12.90 -3.25 7.28
C LEU A 265 14.12 -2.31 7.26
N PRO A 266 15.27 -2.74 6.71
CA PRO A 266 16.40 -1.85 6.50
C PRO A 266 16.02 -0.60 5.70
N PHE A 267 16.55 0.55 6.09
CA PHE A 267 16.27 1.83 5.42
C PHE A 267 16.44 1.75 3.90
N GLY A 268 15.43 2.21 3.17
CA GLY A 268 15.35 2.11 1.70
C GLY A 268 14.50 0.95 1.21
N MET A 269 14.53 -0.21 1.89
CA MET A 269 13.86 -1.42 1.40
C MET A 269 12.33 -1.26 1.31
N GLY A 270 11.72 -0.63 2.32
CA GLY A 270 10.29 -0.33 2.34
C GLY A 270 9.82 0.72 1.32
N PHE A 271 10.74 1.33 0.57
CA PHE A 271 10.44 2.39 -0.40
C PHE A 271 10.51 1.91 -1.85
N CYS A 272 10.63 0.60 -2.09
CA CYS A 272 10.61 -0.01 -3.42
C CYS A 272 9.39 0.39 -4.27
N ARG A 273 8.23 0.63 -3.62
CA ARG A 273 7.00 1.06 -4.31
C ARG A 273 7.02 2.50 -4.83
N VAL A 274 8.11 3.25 -4.65
CA VAL A 274 8.28 4.55 -5.29
C VAL A 274 8.06 4.48 -6.81
N HIS A 275 8.40 3.33 -7.44
CA HIS A 275 8.13 3.10 -8.86
C HIS A 275 6.65 3.27 -9.21
N THR A 276 5.76 2.61 -8.46
CA THR A 276 4.33 2.56 -8.75
C THR A 276 3.56 3.74 -8.16
N LEU A 277 4.14 4.43 -7.16
CA LEU A 277 3.62 5.68 -6.63
C LEU A 277 3.93 6.87 -7.55
N ALA A 278 5.16 6.96 -8.06
CA ALA A 278 5.55 8.02 -9.00
C ALA A 278 5.17 7.69 -10.45
N GLY A 279 5.03 6.41 -10.80
CA GLY A 279 4.67 5.93 -12.14
C GLY A 279 3.27 5.38 -12.21
N GLU A 280 2.94 4.74 -13.33
CA GLU A 280 1.61 4.14 -13.51
C GLU A 280 1.67 2.93 -14.42
N PHE A 281 0.73 2.01 -14.21
CA PHE A 281 0.49 0.91 -15.15
C PHE A 281 -0.64 1.29 -16.11
N SER A 282 -0.35 1.24 -17.40
CA SER A 282 -1.34 1.39 -18.47
C SER A 282 -1.09 0.32 -19.52
N GLU A 283 -2.17 -0.32 -19.99
CA GLU A 283 -2.11 -1.42 -20.97
C GLU A 283 -1.13 -2.54 -20.55
N LYS A 284 -1.13 -2.89 -19.25
CA LYS A 284 -0.23 -3.89 -18.63
C LYS A 284 1.26 -3.56 -18.74
N LYS A 285 1.62 -2.29 -18.96
CA LYS A 285 3.00 -1.83 -19.00
C LYS A 285 3.21 -0.70 -18.03
N PHE A 286 4.42 -0.63 -17.48
CA PHE A 286 4.83 0.47 -16.63
C PHE A 286 5.20 1.69 -17.47
N HIS A 287 4.68 2.85 -17.09
CA HIS A 287 4.97 4.14 -17.72
C HIS A 287 5.46 5.14 -16.68
N MET A 288 6.39 5.99 -17.14
CA MET A 288 6.83 7.17 -16.39
C MET A 288 6.10 8.38 -16.97
N PRO A 289 5.08 8.91 -16.28
CA PRO A 289 4.41 10.13 -16.71
C PRO A 289 5.36 11.34 -16.59
N PRO A 290 5.03 12.49 -17.22
CA PRO A 290 5.90 13.67 -17.21
C PRO A 290 6.35 14.13 -15.82
N GLU A 291 5.49 13.95 -14.82
CA GLU A 291 5.74 14.32 -13.42
C GLU A 291 6.50 13.26 -12.60
N PHE A 292 6.85 12.10 -13.19
CA PHE A 292 7.47 10.97 -12.47
C PHE A 292 8.69 11.40 -11.67
N GLU A 293 9.64 12.05 -12.34
CA GLU A 293 10.94 12.37 -11.75
C GLU A 293 10.80 13.44 -10.65
N ASP A 294 9.93 14.43 -10.84
CA ASP A 294 9.67 15.44 -9.81
C ASP A 294 9.00 14.86 -8.57
N ALA A 295 8.10 13.89 -8.76
CA ALA A 295 7.45 13.17 -7.66
C ALA A 295 8.46 12.29 -6.92
N GLU A 296 9.23 11.49 -7.63
CA GLU A 296 10.25 10.59 -7.07
C GLU A 296 11.36 11.35 -6.34
N ARG A 297 11.89 12.43 -6.93
CA ARG A 297 12.89 13.27 -6.27
C ARG A 297 12.30 13.96 -5.05
N GLY A 298 11.06 14.45 -5.15
CA GLY A 298 10.35 15.04 -4.03
C GLY A 298 10.21 14.07 -2.85
N PHE A 299 9.90 12.81 -3.12
CA PHE A 299 9.81 11.77 -2.08
C PHE A 299 11.15 11.52 -1.39
N TRP A 300 12.21 11.28 -2.16
CA TRP A 300 13.53 11.00 -1.59
C TRP A 300 14.14 12.20 -0.87
N GLN A 301 13.89 13.42 -1.38
CA GLN A 301 14.35 14.65 -0.72
C GLN A 301 13.73 14.78 0.67
N GLU A 302 12.41 14.63 0.79
CA GLU A 302 11.71 14.75 2.08
C GLU A 302 12.12 13.63 3.05
N ILE A 303 12.35 12.41 2.55
CA ILE A 303 12.89 11.33 3.38
C ILE A 303 14.27 11.71 3.91
N TRP A 304 15.16 12.15 3.03
CA TRP A 304 16.55 12.38 3.40
C TRP A 304 16.75 13.61 4.30
N ASP A 305 15.97 14.67 4.10
CA ASP A 305 16.12 15.92 4.85
C ASP A 305 15.55 15.83 6.27
N GLU A 306 14.50 15.03 6.48
CA GLU A 306 13.80 14.94 7.76
C GLU A 306 14.35 13.83 8.67
N ILE A 307 15.22 12.94 8.17
CA ILE A 307 15.92 11.97 9.01
C ILE A 307 16.90 12.70 9.94
N PRO A 308 16.93 12.40 11.25
CA PRO A 308 17.88 13.01 12.17
C PRO A 308 19.33 12.91 11.70
N GLU A 309 20.08 14.02 11.80
CA GLU A 309 21.45 14.11 11.28
C GLU A 309 22.37 13.00 11.78
N ASN A 310 22.24 12.63 13.06
CA ASN A 310 23.05 11.57 13.67
C ASN A 310 22.76 10.17 13.08
N VAL A 311 21.57 9.96 12.54
CA VAL A 311 21.21 8.73 11.81
C VAL A 311 21.71 8.85 10.38
N ARG A 312 21.38 9.95 9.71
CA ARG A 312 21.72 10.22 8.31
C ARG A 312 23.22 10.14 8.03
N SER A 313 24.06 10.65 8.93
CA SER A 313 25.52 10.64 8.79
C SER A 313 26.13 9.24 8.81
N GLN A 314 25.40 8.23 9.27
CA GLN A 314 25.86 6.83 9.36
C GLN A 314 25.35 6.00 8.18
N VAL A 315 24.45 6.54 7.36
CA VAL A 315 23.84 5.83 6.24
C VAL A 315 24.76 5.88 5.03
N ASN A 316 25.20 4.70 4.56
CA ASN A 316 25.89 4.56 3.28
C ASN A 316 24.87 4.54 2.13
N PRO A 317 24.88 5.52 1.20
CA PRO A 317 23.92 5.56 0.09
C PRO A 317 23.93 4.29 -0.78
N GLU A 318 25.08 3.67 -1.01
CA GLU A 318 25.16 2.42 -1.80
C GLU A 318 24.44 1.26 -1.10
N ALA A 319 24.51 1.19 0.24
CA ALA A 319 23.75 0.21 0.99
C ALA A 319 22.23 0.47 0.91
N VAL A 320 21.81 1.74 0.90
CA VAL A 320 20.40 2.11 0.68
C VAL A 320 19.93 1.69 -0.71
N GLN A 321 20.77 1.84 -1.74
CA GLN A 321 20.46 1.36 -3.08
C GLN A 321 20.31 -0.17 -3.13
N ILE A 322 21.21 -0.92 -2.47
CA ILE A 322 21.08 -2.38 -2.36
C ILE A 322 19.76 -2.73 -1.65
N ALA A 323 19.41 -2.02 -0.58
CA ALA A 323 18.15 -2.22 0.14
C ALA A 323 16.92 -1.97 -0.73
N VAL A 324 16.91 -0.87 -1.51
CA VAL A 324 15.82 -0.56 -2.46
C VAL A 324 15.72 -1.65 -3.53
N THR A 325 16.82 -2.02 -4.18
CA THR A 325 16.83 -3.07 -5.21
C THR A 325 16.36 -4.42 -4.67
N LEU A 326 16.77 -4.77 -3.45
CA LEU A 326 16.28 -5.98 -2.77
C LEU A 326 14.79 -5.88 -2.46
N GLY A 327 14.32 -4.76 -1.93
CA GLY A 327 12.90 -4.51 -1.68
C GLY A 327 12.08 -4.67 -2.96
N THR A 328 12.54 -4.09 -4.07
CA THR A 328 11.91 -4.20 -5.39
C THR A 328 11.85 -5.63 -5.90
N LEU A 329 12.92 -6.43 -5.72
CA LEU A 329 12.93 -7.84 -6.09
C LEU A 329 11.93 -8.65 -5.25
N LEU A 330 11.94 -8.46 -3.92
CA LEU A 330 11.12 -9.24 -3.02
C LEU A 330 9.63 -8.84 -3.08
N ASP A 331 9.30 -7.55 -3.27
CA ASP A 331 7.91 -7.06 -3.39
C ASP A 331 7.21 -7.57 -4.66
N ALA A 332 7.96 -8.03 -5.66
CA ALA A 332 7.39 -8.64 -6.87
C ALA A 332 6.76 -10.03 -6.60
N PHE A 333 7.09 -10.67 -5.48
CA PHE A 333 6.66 -12.02 -5.15
C PHE A 333 6.02 -12.04 -3.76
N GLN A 334 4.89 -12.74 -3.59
CA GLN A 334 4.38 -13.01 -2.26
C GLN A 334 5.31 -14.03 -1.58
N LEU A 335 5.95 -13.65 -0.49
CA LEU A 335 6.91 -14.48 0.23
C LEU A 335 6.43 -14.62 1.67
N ASP A 336 5.99 -15.82 2.03
CA ASP A 336 5.45 -16.10 3.35
C ASP A 336 5.80 -17.51 3.81
N GLU A 337 6.15 -17.67 5.10
CA GLU A 337 6.46 -18.93 5.77
C GLU A 337 7.29 -19.95 4.96
N GLY A 338 8.30 -19.46 4.22
CA GLY A 338 9.17 -20.33 3.42
C GLY A 338 8.55 -20.83 2.10
N LYS A 339 7.48 -20.18 1.64
CA LYS A 339 6.79 -20.46 0.38
C LYS A 339 6.69 -19.22 -0.50
N ILE A 340 6.77 -19.44 -1.80
CA ILE A 340 6.52 -18.42 -2.81
C ILE A 340 5.05 -18.52 -3.18
N GLY A 341 4.31 -17.49 -2.82
CA GLY A 341 2.93 -17.31 -3.21
C GLY A 341 2.79 -16.75 -4.63
N PRO A 342 1.55 -16.45 -5.02
CA PRO A 342 1.24 -15.86 -6.33
C PRO A 342 1.89 -14.49 -6.50
N TYR A 343 2.12 -14.12 -7.76
CA TYR A 343 2.69 -12.83 -8.15
C TYR A 343 1.93 -12.22 -9.32
N ASN A 344 2.00 -10.89 -9.44
CA ASN A 344 1.38 -10.19 -10.56
C ASN A 344 2.30 -10.25 -11.80
N PRO A 345 1.90 -10.90 -12.91
CA PRO A 345 2.73 -11.01 -14.10
C PRO A 345 3.09 -9.64 -14.71
N VAL A 346 2.25 -8.62 -14.52
CA VAL A 346 2.52 -7.26 -14.99
C VAL A 346 3.67 -6.61 -14.21
N VAL A 347 3.78 -6.91 -12.90
CA VAL A 347 4.89 -6.43 -12.07
C VAL A 347 6.17 -7.19 -12.43
N VAL A 348 6.09 -8.50 -12.59
CA VAL A 348 7.23 -9.34 -13.01
C VAL A 348 7.77 -8.93 -14.38
N GLU A 349 6.90 -8.60 -15.35
CA GLU A 349 7.31 -8.09 -16.67
C GLU A 349 8.03 -6.73 -16.58
N ALA A 350 7.67 -5.87 -15.62
CA ALA A 350 8.32 -4.60 -15.37
C ALA A 350 9.61 -4.71 -14.55
N LEU A 351 9.82 -5.83 -13.86
CA LEU A 351 10.90 -6.02 -12.90
C LEU A 351 12.31 -5.83 -13.50
N PRO A 352 12.64 -6.29 -14.72
CA PRO A 352 13.94 -5.99 -15.34
C PRO A 352 14.23 -4.49 -15.39
N LYS A 353 13.23 -3.65 -15.71
CA LYS A 353 13.37 -2.19 -15.67
C LYS A 353 13.50 -1.69 -14.24
N PHE A 354 12.66 -2.17 -13.31
CA PHE A 354 12.71 -1.72 -11.92
C PHE A 354 14.05 -2.01 -11.24
N LEU A 355 14.70 -3.13 -11.57
CA LEU A 355 15.99 -3.50 -11.02
C LEU A 355 17.16 -2.62 -11.54
N THR A 356 16.96 -1.82 -12.61
CA THR A 356 17.94 -0.82 -13.05
C THR A 356 17.76 0.55 -12.39
N TYR A 357 16.77 0.69 -11.49
CA TYR A 357 16.50 1.94 -10.81
C TYR A 357 17.67 2.41 -9.96
N ARG A 358 17.98 3.71 -10.03
CA ARG A 358 18.97 4.36 -9.15
C ARG A 358 18.33 5.48 -8.34
N ILE A 359 18.50 5.43 -7.01
CA ILE A 359 18.00 6.47 -6.12
C ILE A 359 18.65 7.83 -6.43
N PRO A 360 17.95 8.96 -6.23
CA PRO A 360 18.45 10.30 -6.54
C PRO A 360 19.80 10.63 -5.89
N LEU A 361 20.03 10.12 -4.68
CA LEU A 361 21.28 10.30 -3.93
C LEU A 361 22.52 9.78 -4.68
N ILE A 362 22.34 8.74 -5.51
CA ILE A 362 23.45 8.10 -6.23
C ILE A 362 23.49 8.58 -7.67
N ARG A 363 22.35 8.64 -8.36
CA ARG A 363 22.31 9.05 -9.78
C ARG A 363 22.52 10.55 -9.98
N GLY A 364 22.37 11.36 -8.92
CA GLY A 364 22.46 12.81 -9.01
C GLY A 364 21.29 13.43 -9.79
N SER A 365 21.43 14.70 -10.19
CA SER A 365 20.36 15.47 -10.85
C SER A 365 20.28 15.28 -12.37
N GLY A 366 21.33 14.75 -13.01
CA GLY A 366 21.47 14.73 -14.47
C GLY A 366 21.22 13.37 -15.14
N SER A 367 21.11 12.29 -14.37
CA SER A 367 20.92 10.92 -14.91
C SER A 367 19.48 10.46 -14.76
N PRO A 368 18.94 9.68 -15.73
CA PRO A 368 17.56 9.18 -15.66
C PRO A 368 17.37 8.22 -14.47
N PRO A 369 16.12 8.01 -13.99
CA PRO A 369 15.85 7.13 -12.86
C PRO A 369 16.20 5.66 -13.11
N TYR A 370 16.09 5.21 -14.36
CA TYR A 370 16.37 3.84 -14.79
C TYR A 370 17.47 3.84 -15.83
N LEU A 371 18.36 2.85 -15.79
CA LEU A 371 19.35 2.63 -16.84
C LEU A 371 18.67 1.97 -18.05
N GLU A 372 19.16 2.33 -19.25
CA GLU A 372 18.71 1.77 -20.54
C GLU A 372 19.11 0.30 -20.72
#